data_AF-A0A935B3I6-F1
#
_entry.id   AF-A0A935B3I6-F1
#
_cell.length_a   1.000
_cell.length_b   1.000
_cell.length_c   1.000
_cell.angle_alpha   90.00
_cell.angle_beta   90.00
_cell.angle_gamma   90.00
#
_symmetry.space_group_name_H-M   'P 1'
#
loop_
_entity.id
_entity.type
_entity.pdbx_description
1 polymer ?
#
loop_
_entity_poly.entity_id
_entity_poly.type
_entity_poly.pdbx_seq_one_letter_code
_entity_poly.pdbx_strand_id
1 'polypeptide(L)' 'MHRHNLAETVLYFLDGAGEVLLGEEYEAVAVKAGDRLRIGKGVFHAVRTGESSLRFLSVQAPPILDVEAGTRDLEPIDAS' A
#
# COMPACT_ATOMS: atom_id res chain seq x y z
N MET A 1 -1.42 -8.27 -4.49
CA MET A 1 -1.82 -7.65 -3.22
C MET A 1 -0.87 -8.17 -2.17
N HIS A 2 -0.46 -7.33 -1.23
CA HIS A 2 0.44 -7.73 -0.15
C HIS A 2 0.11 -6.94 1.09
N ARG A 3 0.70 -7.33 2.22
CA ARG A 3 0.71 -6.53 3.45
C ARG A 3 2.11 -6.34 4.01
N HIS A 4 2.22 -5.37 4.89
CA HIS A 4 3.37 -5.14 5.74
C HIS A 4 2.98 -5.50 7.17
N ASN A 5 3.71 -6.41 7.81
CA ASN A 5 3.35 -6.91 9.12
C ASN A 5 3.65 -5.90 10.21
N LEU A 6 4.55 -4.94 9.99
CA LEU A 6 5.00 -3.92 10.94
C LEU A 6 4.72 -2.49 10.46
N ALA A 7 4.93 -2.19 9.19
CA ALA A 7 4.79 -0.86 8.63
C ALA A 7 3.32 -0.46 8.45
N GLU A 8 2.99 0.77 8.87
CA GLU A 8 1.84 1.48 8.35
C GLU A 8 2.22 2.22 7.07
N THR A 9 1.27 2.40 6.15
CA THR A 9 1.49 3.10 4.89
C THR A 9 0.48 4.23 4.74
N VAL A 10 0.96 5.42 4.36
CA VAL A 10 0.12 6.52 3.90
C VAL A 10 0.39 6.75 2.43
N LEU A 11 -0.66 6.64 1.61
CA LEU A 11 -0.63 7.00 0.19
C LEU A 11 -1.19 8.41 0.03
N TYR A 12 -0.41 9.28 -0.61
CA TYR A 12 -0.85 10.62 -1.03
C TYR A 12 -0.90 10.66 -2.56
N PHE A 13 -2.09 10.84 -3.13
CA PHE A 13 -2.29 10.79 -4.58
C PHE A 13 -1.99 12.15 -5.20
N LEU A 14 -1.00 12.20 -6.09
CA LEU A 14 -0.47 13.42 -6.68
C LEU A 14 -1.15 13.77 -8.00
N ASP A 15 -1.56 12.76 -8.77
CA ASP A 15 -2.13 12.91 -10.10
C ASP A 15 -2.90 11.65 -10.52
N GLY A 16 -3.89 11.82 -11.40
CA GLY A 16 -4.73 10.73 -11.91
C GLY A 16 -5.87 10.29 -10.96
N ALA A 17 -6.52 9.19 -11.32
CA ALA A 17 -7.56 8.53 -10.54
C ALA A 17 -7.50 7.00 -10.70
N GLY A 18 -7.96 6.28 -9.69
CA GLY A 18 -7.94 4.82 -9.66
C GLY A 18 -8.59 4.28 -8.39
N GLU A 19 -8.19 3.08 -8.00
CA GLU A 19 -8.73 2.42 -6.82
C GLU A 19 -7.60 1.83 -5.96
N VAL A 20 -7.81 1.81 -4.65
CA VAL A 20 -7.02 1.00 -3.72
C VAL A 20 -7.89 -0.15 -3.25
N LEU A 21 -7.43 -1.37 -3.46
CA LEU A 21 -8.05 -2.57 -2.90
C LEU A 21 -7.54 -2.73 -1.47
N LEU A 22 -8.44 -2.93 -0.51
CA LEU A 22 -8.13 -3.07 0.91
C LEU A 22 -8.72 -4.36 1.50
N GLY A 23 -8.00 -4.92 2.47
CA GLY A 23 -8.44 -6.10 3.20
C GLY A 23 -8.38 -7.38 2.36
N GLU A 24 -8.79 -8.50 2.96
CA GLU A 24 -8.78 -9.82 2.32
C GLU A 24 -9.89 -9.97 1.27
N GLU A 25 -10.96 -9.19 1.42
CA GLU A 25 -12.14 -9.19 0.52
C GLU A 25 -11.99 -8.24 -0.68
N TYR A 26 -10.80 -7.66 -0.89
CA TYR A 26 -10.50 -6.76 -2.02
C TYR A 26 -11.46 -5.57 -2.14
N GLU A 27 -11.85 -4.97 -1.01
CA GLU A 27 -12.76 -3.81 -0.99
C GLU A 27 -12.13 -2.64 -1.76
N ALA A 28 -12.83 -2.15 -2.79
CA ALA A 28 -12.32 -1.09 -3.64
C ALA A 28 -12.65 0.29 -3.08
N VAL A 29 -11.61 1.10 -2.83
CA VAL A 29 -11.71 2.50 -2.43
C VAL A 29 -11.27 3.36 -3.61
N ALA A 30 -12.20 4.14 -4.17
CA ALA A 30 -11.87 5.09 -5.24
C ALA A 30 -10.99 6.23 -4.71
N VAL A 31 -9.97 6.59 -5.48
CA VAL A 31 -8.99 7.64 -5.14
C VAL A 31 -8.69 8.53 -6.35
N LYS A 32 -8.37 9.79 -6.09
CA LYS A 32 -7.95 10.78 -7.09
C LYS A 32 -6.88 11.73 -6.54
N ALA A 33 -6.30 12.54 -7.43
CA ALA A 33 -5.35 13.58 -7.04
C ALA A 33 -5.86 14.44 -5.86
N GLY A 34 -5.02 14.60 -4.85
CA GLY A 34 -5.31 15.30 -3.60
C GLY A 34 -5.79 14.38 -2.45
N ASP A 35 -6.23 13.16 -2.75
CA ASP A 35 -6.68 12.23 -1.72
C ASP A 35 -5.51 11.69 -0.90
N ARG A 36 -5.83 11.27 0.33
CA ARG A 36 -4.92 10.60 1.24
C ARG A 36 -5.58 9.35 1.79
N LEU A 37 -4.86 8.24 1.77
CA LEU A 37 -5.34 6.98 2.31
C LEU A 37 -4.32 6.43 3.30
N ARG A 38 -4.79 6.18 4.53
CA ARG A 38 -4.02 5.48 5.55
C ARG A 38 -4.33 3.99 5.47
N ILE A 39 -3.30 3.18 5.29
CA ILE A 39 -3.33 1.73 5.35
C ILE A 39 -2.67 1.32 6.66
N GLY A 40 -3.44 0.67 7.53
CA GLY A 40 -2.95 0.23 8.83
C GLY A 40 -1.96 -0.94 8.71
N LYS A 41 -1.20 -1.16 9.77
CA LYS A 41 -0.32 -2.34 9.93
C LYS A 41 -1.11 -3.63 9.68
N GLY A 42 -0.52 -4.55 8.92
CA GLY A 42 -1.09 -5.87 8.64
C GLY A 42 -2.27 -5.87 7.66
N VAL A 43 -2.67 -4.73 7.11
CA VAL A 43 -3.77 -4.63 6.15
C VAL A 43 -3.27 -4.94 4.74
N PHE A 44 -3.88 -5.94 4.09
CA PHE A 44 -3.66 -6.21 2.68
C PHE A 44 -4.07 -5.01 1.82
N HIS A 45 -3.22 -4.65 0.86
CA HIS A 45 -3.48 -3.54 -0.03
C HIS A 45 -2.89 -3.74 -1.42
N ALA A 46 -3.53 -3.12 -2.42
CA ALA A 46 -3.02 -3.02 -3.78
C ALA A 46 -3.56 -1.74 -4.44
N VAL A 47 -2.78 -1.13 -5.33
CA VAL A 47 -3.24 -0.02 -6.17
C VAL A 47 -3.63 -0.57 -7.54
N ARG A 48 -4.85 -0.25 -8.00
CA ARG A 48 -5.39 -0.63 -9.30
C ARG A 48 -5.67 0.62 -10.13
N THR A 49 -5.10 0.67 -11.33
CA THR A 49 -5.36 1.72 -12.32
C THR A 49 -6.35 1.23 -13.38
N GLY A 50 -7.17 2.15 -13.90
CA GLY A 50 -7.99 1.92 -15.09
C GLY A 50 -7.25 2.35 -16.36
N GLU A 51 -7.93 3.09 -17.25
CA GLU A 51 -7.37 3.59 -18.51
C GLU A 51 -6.37 4.75 -18.34
N SER A 52 -6.31 5.36 -17.15
CA SER A 52 -5.42 6.48 -16.84
C SER A 52 -4.33 6.06 -15.85
N SER A 53 -3.15 6.66 -15.98
CA SER A 53 -2.06 6.50 -15.01
C SER A 53 -2.41 7.17 -13.67
N LEU A 54 -1.91 6.59 -12.58
CA LEU A 54 -2.00 7.15 -11.23
C LEU A 54 -0.59 7.41 -10.69
N ARG A 55 -0.37 8.58 -10.07
CA ARG A 55 0.89 8.92 -9.41
C ARG A 55 0.62 9.20 -7.94
N PHE A 56 1.39 8.58 -7.06
CA PHE A 56 1.24 8.76 -5.61
C PHE A 56 2.59 8.72 -4.90
N LEU A 57 2.66 9.39 -3.76
CA LEU A 57 3.72 9.25 -2.77
C LEU A 57 3.30 8.20 -1.75
N SER A 58 4.18 7.22 -1.49
CA SER A 58 4.00 6.24 -0.41
C SER A 58 4.96 6.60 0.73
N VAL A 59 4.42 6.83 1.92
CA VAL A 59 5.18 7.05 3.15
C VAL A 59 4.94 5.87 4.06
N GLN A 60 6.00 5.19 4.51
CA GLN A 60 5.90 3.92 5.21
C GLN A 60 6.77 3.94 6.46
N ALA A 61 6.19 3.56 7.61
CA ALA A 61 6.87 3.59 8.90
C ALA A 61 6.40 2.43 9.81
N PRO A 62 7.31 1.67 10.46
CA PRO A 62 8.77 1.67 10.25
C PRO A 62 9.17 1.30 8.80
N PRO A 63 10.44 1.49 8.40
CA PRO A 63 10.91 1.14 7.07
C PRO A 63 10.62 -0.32 6.72
N ILE A 64 10.18 -0.59 5.49
CA ILE A 64 9.99 -1.97 5.00
C ILE A 64 11.33 -2.70 4.92
N LEU A 65 12.40 -2.01 4.55
CA LEU A 65 13.75 -2.54 4.52
C LEU A 65 14.59 -1.70 5.47
N ASP A 66 15.10 -2.34 6.51
CA ASP A 66 16.13 -1.79 7.38
C ASP A 66 17.39 -2.65 7.21
N VAL A 67 18.37 -2.11 6.48
CA VAL A 67 19.62 -2.81 6.17
C VAL A 67 20.50 -2.94 7.41
N GLU A 68 20.48 -1.95 8.30
CA GLU A 68 21.31 -1.95 9.51
C GLU A 68 20.79 -2.97 10.51
N ALA A 69 19.47 -3.02 10.72
CA ALA A 69 18.82 -4.01 11.56
C ALA A 69 18.68 -5.40 10.89
N GLY A 70 18.97 -5.51 9.58
CA GLY A 70 18.81 -6.74 8.81
C GLY A 70 17.37 -7.21 8.67
N THR A 71 16.40 -6.29 8.70
CA THR A 71 14.96 -6.62 8.66
C THR A 71 14.33 -6.26 7.32
N ARG A 72 13.38 -7.09 6.90
CA ARG A 72 12.56 -6.84 5.72
C ARG A 72 11.11 -7.19 6.04
N ASP A 73 10.27 -6.18 6.19
CA ASP A 73 8.86 -6.31 6.54
C ASP A 73 7.99 -6.58 5.31
N LEU A 74 8.13 -7.79 4.79
CA LEU A 74 7.20 -8.35 3.83
C LEU A 74 6.43 -9.47 4.50
N GLU A 75 5.20 -9.72 4.06
CA GLU A 75 4.61 -11.01 4.34
C GLU A 75 5.53 -12.11 3.78
N PRO A 76 5.72 -13.22 4.50
CA PRO A 76 6.26 -14.42 3.87
C PRO A 76 5.37 -14.77 2.69
N ILE A 77 5.94 -14.99 1.50
CA ILE A 77 5.27 -15.81 0.49
C ILE A 77 5.34 -17.22 1.05
N ASP A 78 4.40 -17.61 1.92
CA ASP A 78 4.39 -18.98 2.39
C ASP A 78 4.16 -19.89 1.19
N ALA A 79 5.09 -20.83 1.01
CA ALA A 79 5.02 -21.91 0.07
C ALA A 79 4.06 -22.98 0.62
N SER A 80 2.75 -22.80 0.41
CA SER A 80 1.75 -23.87 0.45
C SER A 80 0.39 -23.37 -0.03
#